data_AF-A0A496B112-F1
#
_entry.id   AF-A0A496B112-F1
#
_cell.length_a   1.000
_cell.length_b   1.000
_cell.length_c   1.000
_cell.angle_alpha   90.00
_cell.angle_beta   90.00
_cell.angle_gamma   90.00
#
_symmetry.space_group_name_H-M   'P 1'
#
loop_
_entity.id
_entity.type
_entity.pdbx_description
1 polymer ?
#
loop_
_entity_poly.entity_id
_entity_poly.type
_entity_poly.pdbx_seq_one_letter_code
_entity_poly.pdbx_strand_id
1 'polypeptide(L)'
;MKTYKFKMYSNHGNDELHKTIDGHCHVWNHCVALQRRYYAIYGKYISKFRLINHISKLKRLPKFSHWNQLPSQSIQDVATRLDKGYKAMFEARASGKKWGRPRFKPRGKYKSFTLLQAGWELLPGNRIR
;
A
#
# COMPACT_ATOMS: atom_id res chain seq x y z
N MET A 1 4.74 -11.73 18.99
CA MET A 1 5.29 -11.15 17.75
C MET A 1 6.62 -10.47 18.08
N LYS A 2 7.73 -10.88 17.46
CA LYS A 2 9.04 -10.21 17.66
C LYS A 2 9.15 -9.05 16.68
N THR A 3 9.52 -7.86 17.17
CA THR A 3 9.71 -6.66 16.34
C THR A 3 11.18 -6.28 16.38
N TYR A 4 11.81 -6.17 15.21
CA TYR A 4 13.20 -5.75 15.10
C TYR A 4 13.28 -4.34 14.50
N LYS A 5 14.22 -3.54 15.02
CA LYS A 5 14.50 -2.20 14.52
C LYS A 5 16.02 -2.07 14.35
N PHE A 6 16.44 -1.79 13.12
CA PHE A 6 17.85 -1.62 12.77
C PHE A 6 18.11 -0.20 12.31
N LYS A 7 19.33 0.30 12.56
CA LYS A 7 19.80 1.55 11.96
C LYS A 7 20.02 1.30 10.46
N MET A 8 19.41 2.15 9.63
CA MET A 8 19.66 2.13 8.19
C MET A 8 20.99 2.84 7.93
N TYR A 9 21.99 2.08 7.51
CA TYR A 9 23.29 2.64 7.09
C TYR A 9 23.19 3.21 5.68
N SER A 10 24.08 4.15 5.35
CA SER A 10 24.17 4.67 3.99
C SER A 10 24.63 3.55 3.05
N ASN A 11 23.84 3.29 2.02
CA ASN A 11 24.12 2.31 0.99
C ASN A 11 23.46 2.77 -0.31
N HIS A 12 24.04 2.43 -1.45
CA HIS A 12 23.51 2.74 -2.78
C HIS A 12 22.07 2.23 -2.99
N GLY A 13 21.70 1.11 -2.35
CA GLY A 13 20.34 0.57 -2.42
C GLY A 13 19.26 1.40 -1.71
N ASN A 14 19.64 2.40 -0.90
CA ASN A 14 18.69 3.22 -0.15
C ASN A 14 17.79 4.06 -1.06
N ASP A 15 18.33 4.55 -2.18
CA ASP A 15 17.58 5.33 -3.15
C ASP A 15 16.47 4.49 -3.81
N GLU A 16 16.74 3.22 -4.06
CA GLU A 16 15.75 2.30 -4.63
C GLU A 16 14.62 1.99 -3.65
N LEU A 17 14.94 1.90 -2.35
CA LEU A 17 13.93 1.79 -1.30
C LEU A 17 13.04 3.04 -1.25
N HIS A 18 13.62 4.24 -1.37
CA HIS A 18 12.87 5.49 -1.41
C HIS A 18 11.95 5.56 -2.63
N LYS A 19 12.46 5.26 -3.84
CA LYS A 19 11.65 5.18 -5.07
C LYS A 19 10.52 4.17 -4.93
N THR A 20 10.79 3.01 -4.33
CA THR A 20 9.79 1.98 -4.06
C THR A 20 8.70 2.51 -3.14
N ILE A 21 9.06 3.15 -2.02
CA ILE A 21 8.11 3.75 -1.08
C ILE A 21 7.24 4.82 -1.78
N ASP A 22 7.85 5.67 -2.60
CA ASP A 22 7.14 6.70 -3.37
C ASP A 22 6.18 6.08 -4.38
N GLY A 23 6.59 5.03 -5.09
CA GLY A 23 5.72 4.29 -6.00
C GLY A 23 4.48 3.72 -5.28
N HIS A 24 4.64 3.16 -4.09
CA HIS A 24 3.51 2.72 -3.27
C HIS A 24 2.60 3.87 -2.83
N CYS A 25 3.17 5.06 -2.58
CA CYS A 25 2.39 6.27 -2.32
C CYS A 25 1.50 6.64 -3.52
N HIS A 26 2.03 6.55 -4.74
CA HIS A 26 1.27 6.79 -5.96
C HIS A 26 0.13 5.79 -6.14
N VAL A 27 0.39 4.50 -5.92
CA VAL A 27 -0.64 3.44 -5.96
C VAL A 27 -1.73 3.70 -4.90
N TRP A 28 -1.34 4.02 -3.66
CA TRP A 28 -2.29 4.35 -2.59
C TRP A 28 -3.21 5.50 -2.99
N ASN A 29 -2.63 6.61 -3.45
CA ASN A 29 -3.39 7.80 -3.84
C ASN A 29 -4.31 7.51 -5.02
N HIS A 30 -3.86 6.72 -6.00
CA HIS A 30 -4.70 6.30 -7.10
C HIS A 30 -5.92 5.50 -6.62
N CYS A 31 -5.72 4.50 -5.75
CA CYS A 31 -6.81 3.71 -5.20
C CYS A 31 -7.78 4.56 -4.37
N VAL A 32 -7.28 5.51 -3.57
CA VAL A 32 -8.12 6.47 -2.83
C VAL A 32 -8.97 7.31 -3.79
N ALA A 33 -8.38 7.84 -4.86
CA ALA A 33 -9.10 8.65 -5.84
C ALA A 33 -10.20 7.83 -6.54
N LEU A 34 -9.87 6.60 -6.96
CA LEU A 34 -10.80 5.69 -7.59
C LEU A 34 -11.99 5.38 -6.67
N GLN A 35 -11.72 5.05 -5.40
CA GLN A 35 -12.76 4.73 -4.44
C GLN A 35 -13.71 5.92 -4.21
N ARG A 36 -13.14 7.12 -4.07
CA ARG A 36 -13.91 8.35 -3.87
C ARG A 36 -14.81 8.64 -5.07
N ARG A 37 -14.26 8.54 -6.29
CA ARG A 37 -15.02 8.76 -7.53
C ARG A 37 -16.14 7.73 -7.69
N TYR A 38 -15.83 6.45 -7.47
CA TYR A 38 -16.82 5.38 -7.62
C TYR A 38 -17.96 5.52 -6.60
N TYR A 39 -17.64 5.89 -5.36
CA TYR A 39 -18.65 6.16 -4.35
C TYR A 39 -19.50 7.39 -4.68
N ALA A 40 -18.91 8.45 -5.23
CA ALA A 40 -19.65 9.66 -5.63
C ALA A 40 -20.66 9.39 -6.76
N ILE A 41 -20.33 8.50 -7.70
CA ILE A 41 -21.19 8.19 -8.85
C ILE A 41 -22.25 7.13 -8.48
N TYR A 42 -21.84 6.06 -7.82
CA TYR A 42 -22.69 4.86 -7.63
C TYR A 42 -23.17 4.67 -6.19
N GLY A 43 -22.67 5.44 -5.22
CA GLY A 43 -22.95 5.25 -3.80
C GLY A 43 -22.37 3.95 -3.22
N LYS A 44 -21.51 3.25 -3.95
CA LYS A 44 -21.03 1.89 -3.61
C LYS A 44 -19.53 1.86 -3.30
N TYR A 45 -19.14 0.85 -2.53
CA TYR A 45 -17.75 0.56 -2.18
C TYR A 45 -17.18 -0.54 -3.09
N ILE A 46 -16.01 -0.31 -3.69
CA ILE A 46 -15.24 -1.31 -4.44
C ILE A 46 -14.49 -2.21 -3.46
N SER A 47 -14.62 -3.52 -3.60
CA SER A 47 -13.89 -4.50 -2.79
C SER A 47 -12.39 -4.56 -3.10
N LYS A 48 -11.58 -5.00 -2.13
CA LYS A 48 -10.12 -5.18 -2.30
C LYS A 48 -9.73 -5.98 -3.55
N PHE A 49 -10.45 -7.07 -3.86
CA PHE A 49 -10.13 -7.94 -4.99
C PHE A 49 -10.34 -7.23 -6.33
N ARG A 50 -11.40 -6.41 -6.43
CA ARG A 50 -11.64 -5.58 -7.61
C ARG A 50 -10.57 -4.50 -7.76
N LEU A 51 -10.11 -3.89 -6.67
CA LEU A 51 -9.00 -2.93 -6.70
C LEU A 51 -7.69 -3.59 -7.15
N ILE A 52 -7.37 -4.78 -6.63
CA ILE A 52 -6.18 -5.55 -7.05
C ILE A 52 -6.23 -5.85 -8.55
N ASN A 53 -7.35 -6.39 -9.05
CA ASN A 53 -7.52 -6.66 -10.47
C ASN A 53 -7.44 -5.39 -11.33
N HIS A 54 -7.95 -4.27 -10.82
CA HIS A 54 -7.84 -2.98 -11.49
C HIS A 54 -6.38 -2.52 -11.62
N ILE A 55 -5.60 -2.59 -10.53
CA ILE A 55 -4.18 -2.24 -10.57
C ILE A 55 -3.43 -3.15 -11.55
N SER A 56 -3.69 -4.45 -11.53
CA SER A 56 -3.07 -5.40 -12.48
C SER A 56 -3.36 -5.05 -13.95
N LYS A 57 -4.55 -4.54 -14.25
CA LYS A 57 -4.88 -4.04 -15.60
C LYS A 57 -4.14 -2.74 -15.92
N LEU A 58 -4.08 -1.81 -14.97
CA LEU A 58 -3.38 -0.53 -15.16
C LEU A 58 -1.89 -0.73 -15.45
N LYS A 59 -1.22 -1.66 -14.75
CA LYS A 59 0.20 -1.99 -14.94
C LYS A 59 0.58 -2.37 -16.38
N ARG A 60 -0.40 -2.82 -17.19
CA ARG A 60 -0.21 -3.17 -18.61
C ARG A 60 -0.22 -1.95 -19.54
N LEU A 61 -0.71 -0.80 -19.06
CA LEU A 61 -0.78 0.42 -19.86
C LEU A 61 0.56 1.17 -19.82
N PRO A 62 1.03 1.75 -20.94
CA PRO A 62 2.30 2.48 -20.99
C PRO A 62 2.42 3.59 -19.94
N LYS A 63 1.32 4.29 -19.65
CA LYS A 63 1.26 5.37 -18.64
C LYS A 63 1.60 4.91 -17.22
N PHE A 64 1.32 3.65 -16.88
CA PHE A 64 1.52 3.08 -15.55
C PHE A 64 2.60 1.99 -15.53
N SER A 65 3.40 1.89 -16.59
CA SER A 65 4.47 0.89 -16.72
C SER A 65 5.48 0.94 -15.58
N HIS A 66 5.73 2.11 -15.00
CA HIS A 66 6.61 2.31 -13.85
C HIS A 66 6.16 1.53 -12.59
N TRP A 67 4.87 1.15 -12.46
CA TRP A 67 4.40 0.29 -11.36
C TRP A 67 4.83 -1.17 -11.51
N ASN A 68 5.40 -1.56 -12.66
CA ASN A 68 5.96 -2.90 -12.84
C ASN A 68 7.25 -3.10 -12.04
N GLN A 69 7.95 -2.02 -11.67
CA GLN A 69 9.15 -2.08 -10.81
C GLN A 69 8.80 -2.42 -9.36
N LEU A 70 7.55 -2.18 -8.94
CA LEU A 70 7.12 -2.45 -7.56
C LEU A 70 6.80 -3.94 -7.37
N PRO A 71 7.17 -4.53 -6.22
CA PRO A 71 6.81 -5.91 -5.90
C PRO A 71 5.29 -6.12 -5.95
N SER A 72 4.86 -7.20 -6.62
CA SER A 72 3.43 -7.48 -6.84
C SER A 72 2.68 -7.69 -5.52
N GLN A 73 3.31 -8.34 -4.56
CA GLN A 73 2.75 -8.61 -3.23
C GLN A 73 2.54 -7.34 -2.42
N SER A 74 3.49 -6.40 -2.46
CA SER A 74 3.38 -5.15 -1.72
C SER A 74 2.32 -4.23 -2.32
N ILE A 75 2.12 -4.24 -3.65
CA ILE A 75 0.98 -3.58 -4.29
C ILE A 75 -0.36 -4.13 -3.78
N GLN A 76 -0.48 -5.45 -3.66
CA GLN A 76 -1.70 -6.07 -3.12
C GLN A 76 -1.94 -5.69 -1.65
N ASP A 77 -0.87 -5.55 -0.87
CA ASP A 77 -0.94 -5.06 0.51
C ASP A 77 -1.46 -3.61 0.56
N VAL A 78 -1.11 -2.73 -0.39
CA VAL A 78 -1.67 -1.37 -0.47
C VAL A 78 -3.19 -1.40 -0.57
N ALA A 79 -3.73 -2.22 -1.46
CA ALA A 79 -5.18 -2.38 -1.62
C ALA A 79 -5.82 -2.96 -0.34
N THR A 80 -5.15 -3.91 0.30
CA THR A 80 -5.60 -4.52 1.56
C THR A 80 -5.61 -3.51 2.72
N ARG A 81 -4.58 -2.68 2.84
CA ARG A 81 -4.50 -1.60 3.84
C ARG A 81 -5.59 -0.56 3.63
N LEU A 82 -5.87 -0.21 2.38
CA LEU A 82 -6.95 0.70 2.05
C LEU A 82 -8.31 0.10 2.45
N ASP A 83 -8.54 -1.18 2.13
CA ASP A 83 -9.78 -1.89 2.47
C ASP A 83 -10.01 -1.97 3.97
N LYS A 84 -8.96 -2.28 4.74
CA LYS A 84 -9.00 -2.23 6.21
C LYS A 84 -9.39 -0.84 6.73
N GLY A 85 -8.83 0.22 6.16
CA GLY A 85 -9.15 1.59 6.55
C GLY A 85 -10.60 1.98 6.27
N TYR A 86 -11.18 1.52 5.17
CA TYR A 86 -12.59 1.73 4.86
C TYR A 86 -13.53 0.89 5.72
N LYS A 87 -13.20 -0.39 5.97
CA LYS A 87 -13.98 -1.24 6.88
C LYS A 87 -14.03 -0.68 8.29
N ALA A 88 -12.89 -0.29 8.84
CA ALA A 88 -12.84 0.37 10.15
C ALA A 88 -13.70 1.65 10.19
N MET A 89 -13.74 2.42 9.08
CA MET A 89 -14.63 3.58 8.98
C MET A 89 -16.11 3.18 8.99
N PHE A 90 -16.49 2.13 8.27
CA PHE A 90 -17.88 1.65 8.24
C PHE A 90 -18.31 1.10 9.60
N GLU A 91 -17.48 0.30 10.24
CA GLU A 91 -17.71 -0.25 11.59
C GLU A 91 -17.84 0.87 12.63
N ALA A 92 -16.91 1.82 12.65
CA ALA A 92 -16.98 2.93 13.58
C ALA A 92 -18.25 3.77 13.39
N ARG A 93 -18.65 4.01 12.13
CA ARG A 93 -19.89 4.74 11.83
C ARG A 93 -21.13 3.97 12.29
N ALA A 94 -21.14 2.65 12.15
CA ALA A 94 -22.22 1.80 12.66
C ALA A 94 -22.32 1.85 14.19
N SER A 95 -21.19 1.95 14.88
CA SER A 95 -21.13 2.11 16.34
C SER A 95 -21.26 3.57 16.83
N GLY A 96 -21.62 4.52 15.96
CA GLY A 96 -21.75 5.94 16.34
C GLY A 96 -20.44 6.66 16.66
N LYS A 97 -19.27 6.04 16.41
CA LYS A 97 -17.95 6.62 16.66
C LYS A 97 -17.49 7.47 15.48
N LYS A 98 -16.84 8.59 15.77
CA LYS A 98 -16.24 9.45 14.74
C LYS A 98 -14.98 8.78 14.18
N TRP A 99 -15.00 8.42 12.90
CA TRP A 99 -13.83 7.89 12.19
C TRP A 99 -13.66 8.55 10.82
N GLY A 100 -12.40 8.86 10.49
CA GLY A 100 -12.07 9.52 9.22
C GLY A 100 -11.95 8.53 8.06
N ARG A 101 -12.43 8.92 6.88
CA ARG A 101 -12.18 8.18 5.63
C ARG A 101 -10.68 8.15 5.31
N PRO A 102 -10.15 7.08 4.69
CA PRO A 102 -8.80 7.08 4.13
C PRO A 102 -8.54 8.31 3.25
N ARG A 103 -7.43 9.01 3.54
CA ARG A 103 -7.03 10.26 2.87
C ARG A 103 -5.91 10.02 1.87
N PHE A 104 -5.75 10.96 0.95
CA PHE A 104 -4.53 11.09 0.17
C PHE A 104 -3.33 11.24 1.12
N LYS A 105 -2.23 10.58 0.75
CA LYS A 105 -0.96 10.66 1.48
C LYS A 105 0.02 11.45 0.62
N PRO A 106 0.59 12.56 1.11
CA PRO A 106 1.75 13.15 0.46
C PRO A 106 2.95 12.19 0.56
N ARG A 107 3.88 12.25 -0.39
CA ARG A 107 5.06 11.38 -0.46
C ARG A 107 5.79 11.28 0.89
N GLY A 108 6.08 12.42 1.51
CA GLY A 108 6.73 12.49 2.82
C GLY A 108 5.97 11.81 3.98
N LYS A 109 4.68 11.46 3.86
CA LYS A 109 3.91 10.75 4.89
C LYS A 109 3.64 9.27 4.58
N TYR A 110 4.03 8.78 3.40
CA TYR A 110 4.01 7.36 3.09
C TYR A 110 5.41 6.80 3.39
N LYS A 111 5.56 6.07 4.50
CA LYS A 111 6.89 5.70 5.05
C LYS A 111 7.24 4.23 4.94
N SER A 112 6.30 3.38 4.55
CA SER A 112 6.50 1.93 4.58
C SER A 112 5.62 1.17 3.59
N PHE A 113 6.17 0.09 3.08
CA PHE A 113 5.47 -0.96 2.34
C PHE A 113 5.70 -2.30 3.05
N THR A 114 4.83 -3.27 2.79
CA THR A 114 4.88 -4.60 3.42
C THR A 114 5.24 -5.63 2.36
N LEU A 115 6.16 -6.52 2.69
CA LEU A 115 6.49 -7.71 1.90
C LEU A 115 5.86 -8.91 2.60
N LEU A 116 4.93 -9.61 1.92
CA LEU A 116 4.16 -10.72 2.51
C LEU A 116 4.91 -12.04 2.46
N GLN A 117 5.72 -12.25 1.43
CA GLN A 117 6.70 -13.32 1.37
C GLN A 117 8.09 -12.69 1.33
N ALA A 118 8.93 -13.11 2.26
CA ALA A 118 10.36 -12.86 2.22
C ALA A 118 11.03 -14.18 1.83
N GLY A 119 11.82 -14.17 0.76
CA GLY A 119 12.75 -15.27 0.46
C GLY A 119 13.97 -15.27 1.36
N TRP A 120 13.90 -14.55 2.49
CA TRP A 120 15.00 -14.34 3.40
C TRP A 120 14.61 -14.58 4.85
N GLU A 121 15.54 -15.12 5.64
CA GLU A 121 15.35 -15.40 7.06
C GLU A 121 16.42 -14.70 7.90
N LEU A 122 16.01 -14.02 8.98
CA LEU A 122 16.95 -13.42 9.93
C LEU A 122 17.45 -14.51 10.90
N LEU A 123 18.69 -14.94 10.70
CA LEU A 123 19.39 -15.90 11.55
C LEU A 123 19.97 -15.23 12.81
N PRO A 124 20.29 -16.01 13.87
CA PRO A 124 21.04 -15.51 15.01
C PRO A 124 22.35 -14.81 14.60
N GLY A 125 22.72 -13.74 15.30
CA GLY A 125 23.97 -13.01 15.03
C GLY A 125 23.91 -12.01 13.87
N ASN A 126 22.74 -11.41 13.58
CA ASN A 126 22.53 -10.40 12.52
C ASN A 126 22.90 -10.90 11.11
N ARG A 127 22.59 -12.16 10.81
CA ARG A 127 22.82 -12.78 9.49
C ARG A 127 21.50 -12.97 8.75
N ILE A 128 21.52 -12.90 7.43
CA ILE A 128 20.36 -13.12 6.56
C ILE A 128 20.65 -14.34 5.69
N ARG A 129 19.72 -15.31 5.64
CA ARG A 129 19.71 -16.42 4.68
C ARG A 129 18.80 -16.09 3.51
#